data_AF-A0A945X107-F1
#
_entry.id   AF-A0A945X107-F1
#
_cell.length_a   1.000
_cell.length_b   1.000
_cell.length_c   1.000
_cell.angle_alpha   90.00
_cell.angle_beta   90.00
_cell.angle_gamma   90.00
#
_symmetry.space_group_name_H-M   'P 1'
#
loop_
_entity.id
_entity.type
_entity.pdbx_description
1 polymer ?
#
loop_
_entity_poly.entity_id
_entity_poly.type
_entity_poly.pdbx_seq_one_letter_code
_entity_poly.pdbx_strand_id
1 'polypeptide(L)'
;MDRMVCLSILLLLGTAVAHALTLAQAEQSRAVIVVGEEPTPAEKTVAVELASYLKRITGAEFRVGTTRGLPHHNHGSDSVPSPPAALS
;
A
#
# COMPACT_ATOMS: atom_id res chain seq x y z
N MET A 1 18.06 22.35 -38.17
CA MET A 1 18.33 22.17 -36.72
C MET A 1 17.20 21.39 -36.02
N ASP A 2 16.15 21.04 -36.76
CA ASP A 2 14.87 20.52 -36.27
C ASP A 2 14.93 19.05 -35.83
N ARG A 3 15.90 18.28 -36.35
CA ARG A 3 16.08 16.86 -36.00
C ARG A 3 16.63 16.63 -34.59
N MET A 4 17.37 17.60 -34.04
CA MET A 4 17.88 17.50 -32.67
C MET A 4 16.80 17.82 -31.63
N VAL A 5 15.91 18.78 -31.91
CA VAL A 5 14.81 19.15 -31.01
C VAL A 5 13.86 17.96 -30.76
N CYS A 6 13.55 17.17 -31.80
CA CYS A 6 12.73 15.98 -31.65
C CYS A 6 13.38 14.89 -30.77
N LEU A 7 14.70 14.73 -30.83
CA LEU A 7 15.41 13.72 -30.02
C LEU A 7 15.36 14.05 -28.53
N SER A 8 15.50 15.34 -28.19
CA SER A 8 15.40 15.82 -26.81
C SER A 8 14.00 15.65 -26.21
N ILE A 9 12.94 15.79 -27.01
CA ILE A 9 11.55 15.62 -26.54
C ILE A 9 11.26 14.14 -26.24
N LEU A 10 11.74 13.21 -27.07
CA LEU A 10 11.56 11.77 -26.85
C LEU A 10 12.33 11.26 -25.61
N LEU A 11 13.51 11.81 -25.35
CA LEU A 11 14.29 11.47 -24.15
C LEU A 11 13.62 11.97 -22.86
N LEU A 12 12.90 13.10 -22.92
CA LEU A 12 12.20 13.69 -21.78
C LEU A 12 10.89 12.95 -21.42
N LEU A 13 10.26 12.26 -22.38
CA LEU A 13 9.06 11.44 -22.12
C LEU A 13 9.37 10.06 -21.52
N GLY A 14 10.64 9.64 -21.48
CA GLY A 14 11.05 8.31 -21.05
C GLY A 14 11.21 8.10 -19.54
N THR A 15 11.13 9.15 -18.71
CA THR A 15 11.44 9.06 -17.27
C THR A 15 10.21 9.00 -16.36
N ALA A 16 9.07 8.52 -16.85
CA ALA A 16 7.97 8.15 -15.96
C ALA A 16 8.40 6.92 -15.15
N VAL A 17 8.96 7.16 -13.96
CA VAL A 17 9.36 6.10 -13.03
C VAL A 17 8.09 5.43 -12.52
N ALA A 18 7.62 4.39 -13.23
CA ALA A 18 6.55 3.54 -12.74
C ALA A 18 7.07 2.81 -11.50
N HIS A 19 6.61 3.24 -10.31
CA HIS A 19 6.95 2.58 -9.06
C HIS A 19 6.16 1.26 -9.03
N ALA A 20 6.83 0.16 -9.37
CA ALA A 20 6.24 -1.16 -9.28
C ALA A 20 6.01 -1.51 -7.81
N LEU A 21 4.74 -1.69 -7.43
CA LEU A 21 4.40 -2.16 -6.10
C LEU A 21 4.81 -3.63 -5.97
N THR A 22 5.79 -3.90 -5.10
CA THR A 22 6.24 -5.27 -4.86
C THR A 22 5.24 -5.98 -3.94
N LEU A 23 4.47 -6.91 -4.52
CA LEU A 23 3.49 -7.70 -3.78
C LEU A 23 4.10 -8.94 -3.13
N ALA A 24 5.13 -9.53 -3.75
CA ALA A 24 5.83 -10.70 -3.25
C ALA A 24 7.31 -10.66 -3.65
N GLN A 25 8.16 -11.25 -2.81
CA GLN A 25 9.59 -11.41 -3.05
C GLN A 25 10.08 -12.67 -2.35
N ALA A 26 10.87 -13.50 -3.04
CA ALA A 26 11.43 -14.74 -2.49
C ALA A 26 10.37 -15.64 -1.82
N GLU A 27 9.26 -15.89 -2.54
CA GLU A 27 8.12 -16.73 -2.09
C GLU A 27 7.39 -16.20 -0.82
N GLN A 28 7.66 -14.96 -0.42
CA GLN A 28 7.01 -14.31 0.72
C GLN A 28 6.18 -13.13 0.25
N SER A 29 4.95 -13.00 0.77
CA SER A 29 4.13 -11.82 0.51
C SER A 29 4.68 -10.62 1.28
N ARG A 30 4.67 -9.46 0.63
CA ARG A 30 4.98 -8.16 1.22
C ARG A 30 3.72 -7.32 1.45
N ALA A 31 2.55 -7.86 1.10
CA ALA A 31 1.26 -7.19 1.16
C ALA A 31 0.20 -8.09 1.81
N VAL A 32 -0.86 -7.45 2.32
CA VAL A 32 -2.03 -8.09 2.91
C VAL A 32 -3.25 -7.68 2.09
N ILE A 33 -4.15 -8.62 1.81
CA ILE A 33 -5.45 -8.33 1.19
C ILE A 33 -6.36 -7.82 2.30
N VAL A 34 -6.86 -6.60 2.15
CA VAL A 34 -7.74 -5.98 3.13
C VAL A 34 -9.16 -5.95 2.59
N VAL A 35 -10.10 -6.49 3.36
CA VAL A 35 -11.54 -6.33 3.13
C VAL A 35 -12.12 -5.31 4.12
N GLY A 36 -13.29 -4.77 3.81
CA GLY A 36 -14.01 -3.84 4.70
C GLY A 36 -14.28 -4.45 6.08
N GLU A 37 -14.67 -3.62 7.06
CA GLU A 37 -14.96 -4.11 8.42
C GLU A 37 -16.11 -5.13 8.46
N GLU A 38 -17.13 -4.93 7.62
CA GLU A 38 -18.29 -5.80 7.48
C GLU A 38 -18.41 -6.29 6.03
N PRO A 39 -17.55 -7.21 5.58
CA PRO A 39 -17.54 -7.62 4.19
C PRO A 39 -18.75 -8.51 3.89
N THR A 40 -19.39 -8.23 2.77
CA THR A 40 -20.44 -9.08 2.18
C THR A 40 -19.88 -10.48 1.90
N PRO A 41 -20.74 -11.51 1.79
CA PRO A 41 -20.29 -12.85 1.39
C PRO A 41 -19.50 -12.86 0.07
N ALA A 42 -19.90 -12.03 -0.90
CA ALA A 42 -19.21 -11.92 -2.18
C ALA A 42 -17.78 -11.37 -2.02
N GLU A 43 -17.58 -10.33 -1.21
CA GLU A 43 -16.24 -9.76 -0.95
C GLU A 43 -15.32 -10.75 -0.23
N LYS A 44 -15.85 -11.54 0.71
CA LYS A 44 -15.09 -12.62 1.35
C LYS A 44 -14.62 -13.65 0.34
N THR A 45 -15.52 -14.07 -0.56
CA THR A 45 -15.18 -15.02 -1.64
C THR A 45 -14.10 -14.45 -2.55
N VAL A 46 -14.26 -13.22 -3.03
CA VAL A 46 -13.28 -12.56 -3.91
C VAL A 46 -11.92 -12.42 -3.23
N ALA A 47 -11.88 -12.08 -1.94
CA ALA A 47 -10.62 -11.96 -1.21
C ALA A 47 -9.85 -13.30 -1.12
N VAL A 48 -10.57 -14.41 -0.89
CA VAL A 48 -9.99 -15.76 -0.85
C VAL A 48 -9.54 -16.21 -2.24
N GLU A 49 -10.35 -15.96 -3.26
CA GLU A 49 -10.01 -16.28 -4.65
C GLU A 49 -8.80 -15.49 -5.13
N LEU A 50 -8.73 -14.21 -4.78
CA LEU A 50 -7.58 -13.35 -5.07
C LEU A 50 -6.32 -13.85 -4.38
N ALA A 51 -6.36 -14.20 -3.09
CA ALA A 51 -5.21 -14.77 -2.38
C ALA A 51 -4.71 -16.05 -3.07
N SER A 52 -5.65 -16.92 -3.44
CA SER A 52 -5.34 -18.17 -4.14
C SER A 52 -4.73 -17.93 -5.52
N TYR A 53 -5.25 -16.95 -6.26
CA TYR A 53 -4.71 -16.55 -7.55
C TYR A 53 -3.30 -15.97 -7.43
N LEU A 54 -3.07 -15.07 -6.47
CA LEU A 54 -1.76 -14.47 -6.23
C LEU A 54 -0.72 -15.53 -5.82
N LYS A 55 -1.10 -16.50 -4.99
CA LYS A 55 -0.25 -17.65 -4.67
C LYS A 55 0.15 -18.43 -5.91
N ARG A 56 -0.78 -18.70 -6.83
CA ARG A 56 -0.48 -19.45 -8.07
C ARG A 56 0.53 -18.75 -8.96
N ILE A 57 0.49 -17.41 -9.05
CA ILE A 57 1.37 -16.65 -9.94
C ILE A 57 2.68 -16.21 -9.28
N THR A 58 2.75 -16.12 -7.95
CA THR A 58 3.93 -15.64 -7.22
C THR A 58 4.61 -16.69 -6.34
N GLY A 59 3.95 -17.82 -6.07
CA GLY A 59 4.37 -18.80 -5.07
C GLY A 59 4.13 -18.37 -3.62
N ALA A 60 3.79 -17.10 -3.36
CA ALA A 60 3.71 -16.54 -2.02
C ALA A 60 2.31 -16.69 -1.39
N GLU A 61 2.27 -16.91 -0.08
CA GLU A 61 1.04 -16.91 0.71
C GLU A 61 0.61 -15.49 1.07
N PHE A 62 -0.62 -15.10 0.73
CA PHE A 62 -1.19 -13.78 1.05
C PHE A 62 -2.22 -13.90 2.18
N ARG A 63 -2.07 -13.06 3.22
CA ARG A 63 -3.04 -12.97 4.31
C ARG A 63 -4.25 -12.13 3.89
N VAL A 64 -5.43 -12.51 4.35
CA VAL A 64 -6.66 -11.71 4.25
C VAL A 64 -7.01 -11.18 5.63
N GLY A 65 -7.19 -9.86 5.76
CA GLY A 65 -7.54 -9.18 7.01
C GLY A 65 -8.59 -8.10 6.81
N THR A 66 -9.08 -7.53 7.91
CA THR A 66 -9.98 -6.38 7.90
C THR A 66 -9.21 -5.10 8.23
N THR A 67 -9.72 -3.95 7.80
CA THR A 67 -9.10 -2.63 8.06
C THR A 67 -8.79 -2.39 9.54
N ARG A 68 -9.63 -2.91 10.45
CA ARG A 68 -9.50 -2.77 11.90
C ARG A 68 -8.35 -3.57 12.52
N GLY A 69 -7.80 -4.54 11.78
CA GLY A 69 -6.69 -5.40 12.21
C GLY A 69 -5.31 -4.91 11.77
N LEU A 70 -5.22 -3.80 11.02
CA LEU A 70 -3.94 -3.15 10.72
C LEU A 70 -3.51 -2.34 11.95
N PRO A 71 -2.24 -2.43 12.39
CA PRO A 71 -1.75 -1.60 13.48
C PRO A 71 -1.92 -0.14 13.05
N HIS A 72 -2.87 0.55 13.69
CA HIS A 72 -2.95 1.99 13.63
C HIS A 72 -1.58 2.49 14.11
N HIS A 73 -0.79 3.07 13.19
CA HIS A 73 0.34 3.87 13.60
C HIS A 73 -0.26 5.05 14.36
N ASN A 74 -0.33 4.90 15.68
CA ASN A 74 -0.90 5.84 16.63
C ASN A 74 -0.02 7.09 16.54
N HIS A 75 -0.41 8.03 15.68
CA HIS A 75 0.22 9.34 15.64
C HIS A 75 -0.25 10.03 16.92
N GLY A 76 0.56 9.84 17.96
CA GLY A 76 0.37 10.46 19.27
C GLY A 76 0.15 11.95 19.05
N SER A 77 -1.09 12.37 19.27
CA SER A 77 -1.36 13.74 19.65
C SER A 77 -0.67 13.90 21.00
N ASP A 78 0.61 14.24 20.95
CA ASP A 78 1.39 14.65 22.10
C ASP A 78 0.60 15.77 22.76
N SER A 79 0.02 15.39 23.89
CA SER A 79 -0.71 16.26 24.77
C SER A 79 0.30 17.28 25.27
N VAL A 80 0.31 18.47 24.69
CA VAL A 80 1.10 19.60 25.17
C VAL A 80 0.74 19.77 26.65
N PRO A 81 1.67 19.58 27.59
CA PRO A 81 1.35 19.74 29.00
C PRO A 81 1.04 21.21 29.26
N SER A 82 -0.16 21.47 29.80
CA SER A 82 -0.59 22.79 30.23
C SER A 82 0.42 23.38 31.23
N PRO A 83 0.83 24.66 31.08
CA PRO A 83 1.76 25.29 31.99
C PRO A 83 1.15 25.41 33.41
N PRO A 84 1.97 25.25 34.46
CA PRO A 84 1.51 25.36 35.83
C PRO A 84 1.00 26.78 36.13
N ALA A 85 -0.16 26.86 36.77
CA ALA A 85 -0.75 28.13 37.20
C ALA A 85 0.21 28.83 38.18
N ALA A 86 0.63 30.03 37.82
CA ALA A 86 1.40 30.90 38.69
C ALA A 86 0.53 31.31 39.88
N LEU A 87 0.97 30.94 41.09
CA LEU A 87 0.43 31.38 42.37
C LEU A 87 0.55 32.91 42.48
N SER A 88 -0.56 33.58 42.79
CA SER A 88 -0.62 34.97 43.28
C SER A 88 -0.84 34.98 44.78
#